data_AF-A0A962YXM1-F1
#
_entry.id   AF-A0A962YXM1-F1
#
_cell.length_a   1.000
_cell.length_b   1.000
_cell.length_c   1.000
_cell.angle_alpha   90.00
_cell.angle_beta   90.00
_cell.angle_gamma   90.00
#
_symmetry.space_group_name_H-M   'P 1'
#
loop_
_entity.id
_entity.type
_entity.pdbx_description
1 polymer ?
#
loop_
_entity_poly.entity_id
_entity_poly.type
_entity_poly.pdbx_seq_one_letter_code
_entity_poly.pdbx_strand_id
1 'polypeptide(L)'
;MMVDLAEIRPDTEKALFLAKKQLAELVCDAVNLEGVAYTLYEVEALLDGVAVAGHTLEDEQITLNQAKAWRLLFDLVESDRFALTKKVVLRIHALAGCNESLEWGCFRSGGVTIAGTDYLPPDANELDACWETMAAEASEIENIFDKAIFVFFANGAQSVLL
;
A
#
# COMPACT_ATOMS: atom_id res chain seq x y z
N MET A 1 -19.92 -6.11 18.13
CA MET A 1 -20.31 -4.70 18.26
C MET A 1 -19.88 -4.03 16.96
N MET A 2 -20.84 -3.69 16.10
CA MET A 2 -20.54 -3.03 14.83
C MET A 2 -20.24 -1.56 15.17
N VAL A 3 -19.02 -1.11 14.92
CA VAL A 3 -18.65 0.30 15.14
C VAL A 3 -19.37 1.11 14.06
N ASP A 4 -20.15 2.10 14.46
CA ASP A 4 -20.71 3.07 13.52
C ASP A 4 -19.61 4.04 13.11
N LEU A 5 -19.16 3.93 11.85
CA LEU A 5 -18.10 4.78 11.31
C LEU A 5 -18.52 6.26 11.25
N ALA A 6 -19.81 6.57 11.29
CA ALA A 6 -20.33 7.93 11.30
C ALA A 6 -20.04 8.69 12.60
N GLU A 7 -19.79 7.99 13.71
CA GLU A 7 -19.48 8.61 15.00
C GLU A 7 -17.99 8.92 15.18
N ILE A 8 -17.12 8.35 14.35
CA ILE A 8 -15.68 8.56 14.43
C ILE A 8 -15.34 9.93 13.82
N ARG A 9 -14.77 10.82 14.63
CA ARG A 9 -14.24 12.09 14.14
C ARG A 9 -12.82 11.88 13.60
N PRO A 10 -12.56 12.21 12.31
CA PRO A 10 -11.22 12.11 11.76
C PRO A 10 -10.25 13.06 12.49
N ASP A 11 -9.07 12.55 12.82
CA ASP A 11 -7.99 13.29 13.45
C ASP A 11 -6.68 12.86 12.80
N THR A 12 -6.22 13.67 11.84
CA THR A 12 -5.06 13.37 11.01
C THR A 12 -3.77 13.31 11.83
N GLU A 13 -3.61 14.20 12.81
CA GLU A 13 -2.41 14.24 13.65
C GLU A 13 -2.32 12.98 14.51
N LYS A 14 -3.43 12.61 15.15
CA LYS A 14 -3.50 11.39 15.95
C LYS A 14 -3.33 10.13 15.10
N ALA A 15 -3.97 10.06 13.93
CA ALA A 15 -3.84 8.93 13.02
C ALA A 15 -2.39 8.77 12.53
N LEU A 16 -1.75 9.86 12.12
CA LEU A 16 -0.36 9.85 11.68
C LEU A 16 0.59 9.47 12.82
N PHE A 17 0.39 9.99 14.02
CA PHE A 17 1.18 9.62 15.21
C PHE A 17 1.10 8.12 15.50
N LEU A 18 -0.11 7.55 15.50
CA LEU A 18 -0.33 6.13 15.74
C LEU A 18 0.27 5.26 14.62
N ALA A 19 0.13 5.67 13.36
CA ALA A 19 0.70 4.94 12.23
C ALA A 19 2.23 4.94 12.26
N LYS A 20 2.86 6.10 12.53
CA LYS A 20 4.32 6.21 12.71
C LYS A 20 4.83 5.30 13.84
N LYS A 21 4.11 5.24 14.96
CA LYS A 21 4.46 4.36 16.09
C LYS A 21 4.37 2.88 15.74
N GLN A 22 3.47 2.50 14.83
CA GLN A 22 3.24 1.13 14.39
C GLN A 22 3.98 0.78 13.08
N LEU A 23 4.96 1.58 12.65
CA LEU A 23 5.65 1.36 11.36
C LEU A 23 6.19 -0.07 11.23
N ALA A 24 6.82 -0.61 12.28
CA ALA A 24 7.37 -1.97 12.24
C ALA A 24 6.27 -3.03 12.05
N GLU A 25 5.13 -2.87 12.73
CA GLU A 25 3.97 -3.77 12.60
C GLU A 25 3.37 -3.69 11.20
N LEU A 26 3.15 -2.47 10.68
CA LEU A 26 2.63 -2.27 9.32
C LEU A 26 3.54 -2.86 8.24
N VAL A 27 4.86 -2.77 8.41
CA VAL A 27 5.83 -3.38 7.48
C VAL A 27 5.82 -4.90 7.64
N CYS A 28 5.82 -5.42 8.87
CA CYS A 28 5.77 -6.85 9.17
C CYS A 28 4.52 -7.51 8.57
N ASP A 29 3.35 -6.89 8.72
CA ASP A 29 2.10 -7.41 8.15
C ASP A 29 2.12 -7.41 6.62
N ALA A 30 2.65 -6.34 6.01
CA ALA A 30 2.74 -6.23 4.56
C ALA A 30 3.65 -7.32 3.96
N VAL A 31 4.86 -7.51 4.49
CA VAL A 31 5.80 -8.49 3.93
C VAL A 31 5.38 -9.93 4.17
N ASN A 32 4.73 -10.21 5.31
CA ASN A 32 4.17 -11.54 5.57
C ASN A 32 3.01 -11.88 4.63
N LEU A 33 2.22 -10.88 4.19
CA LEU A 33 1.19 -11.08 3.18
C LEU A 33 1.77 -11.49 1.82
N GLU A 34 2.95 -10.96 1.47
CA GLU A 34 3.71 -11.32 0.28
C GLU A 34 4.52 -12.63 0.43
N GLY A 35 4.42 -13.30 1.58
CA GLY A 35 5.09 -14.58 1.85
C GLY A 35 6.53 -14.45 2.37
N VAL A 36 6.99 -13.24 2.69
CA VAL A 36 8.29 -12.99 3.31
C VAL A 36 8.14 -13.10 4.83
N ALA A 37 8.52 -14.26 5.36
CA ALA A 37 8.23 -14.67 6.74
C ALA A 37 9.13 -14.00 7.80
N TYR A 38 8.99 -12.70 8.01
CA TYR A 38 9.65 -11.96 9.08
C TYR A 38 8.81 -11.91 10.37
N THR A 39 9.48 -11.99 11.51
CA THR A 39 8.91 -11.62 12.81
C THR A 39 9.02 -10.11 13.04
N LEU A 40 8.16 -9.57 13.92
CA LEU A 40 8.20 -8.15 14.27
C LEU A 40 9.57 -7.69 14.77
N TYR A 41 10.23 -8.50 15.62
CA TYR A 41 11.57 -8.18 16.14
C TYR A 41 12.64 -8.09 15.04
N GLU A 42 12.54 -8.92 14.02
CA GLU A 42 13.46 -8.89 12.89
C GLU A 42 13.21 -7.65 12.02
N VAL A 43 11.95 -7.29 11.77
CA VAL A 43 11.61 -6.03 11.09
C VAL A 43 12.12 -4.83 11.87
N GLU A 44 11.91 -4.78 13.19
CA GLU A 44 12.46 -3.73 14.06
C GLU A 44 13.99 -3.62 13.92
N ALA A 45 14.70 -4.76 13.98
CA ALA A 45 16.15 -4.79 13.81
C ALA A 45 16.58 -4.24 12.44
N LEU A 46 15.91 -4.64 11.35
CA LEU A 46 16.19 -4.11 10.00
C LEU A 46 15.94 -2.60 9.90
N LEU A 47 14.86 -2.11 10.52
CA LEU A 47 14.54 -0.68 10.54
C LEU A 47 15.57 0.15 11.32
N ASP A 48 16.20 -0.46 12.32
CA ASP A 48 17.32 0.11 13.09
C ASP A 48 18.69 -0.06 12.39
N GLY A 49 18.72 -0.69 11.20
CA GLY A 49 19.94 -0.90 10.41
C GLY A 49 20.78 -2.08 10.88
N VAL A 50 20.20 -3.01 11.64
CA VAL A 50 20.83 -4.24 12.11
C VAL A 50 20.46 -5.38 11.17
N ALA A 51 21.47 -6.08 10.65
CA ALA A 51 21.26 -7.22 9.77
C ALA A 51 20.63 -8.41 10.52
N VAL A 52 19.73 -9.12 9.84
CA VAL A 52 19.07 -10.33 10.35
C VAL A 52 19.54 -11.53 9.55
N ALA A 53 19.99 -12.58 10.24
CA ALA A 53 20.42 -13.82 9.61
C ALA A 53 19.22 -14.72 9.26
N GLY A 54 19.36 -15.52 8.20
CA GLY A 54 18.36 -16.54 7.83
C GLY A 54 17.39 -16.13 6.73
N HIS A 55 17.46 -14.89 6.24
CA HIS A 55 16.68 -14.37 5.12
C HIS A 55 17.57 -14.06 3.92
N THR A 56 16.98 -13.99 2.73
CA THR A 56 17.72 -13.59 1.52
C THR A 56 17.91 -12.08 1.47
N LEU A 57 18.83 -11.61 0.63
CA LEU A 57 18.99 -10.18 0.36
C LEU A 57 17.75 -9.57 -0.31
N GLU A 58 16.99 -10.39 -1.04
CA GLU A 58 15.74 -10.01 -1.68
C GLU A 58 14.64 -9.77 -0.64
N ASP A 59 14.47 -10.68 0.31
CA ASP A 59 13.54 -10.55 1.44
C ASP A 59 13.82 -9.28 2.28
N GLU A 60 15.11 -9.02 2.55
CA GLU A 60 15.53 -7.79 3.24
C GLU A 60 15.17 -6.55 2.40
N GLN A 61 15.41 -6.60 1.09
CA GLN A 61 15.13 -5.48 0.20
C GLN A 61 13.62 -5.16 0.13
N ILE A 62 12.77 -6.18 0.01
CA ILE A 62 11.30 -6.05 0.01
C ILE A 62 10.85 -5.40 1.32
N THR A 63 11.36 -5.88 2.46
CA THR A 63 11.04 -5.31 3.79
C THR A 63 11.43 -3.83 3.90
N LEU A 64 12.64 -3.48 3.49
CA LEU A 64 13.11 -2.10 3.51
C LEU A 64 12.35 -1.22 2.51
N ASN A 65 11.85 -1.76 1.41
CA ASN A 65 11.03 -1.04 0.44
C ASN A 65 9.66 -0.68 0.99
N GLN A 66 8.98 -1.63 1.65
CA GLN A 66 7.72 -1.35 2.34
C GLN A 66 7.90 -0.23 3.38
N ALA A 67 9.00 -0.25 4.14
CA ALA A 67 9.31 0.82 5.08
C ALA A 67 9.51 2.19 4.40
N LYS A 68 10.17 2.24 3.23
CA LYS A 68 10.31 3.48 2.44
C LYS A 68 8.97 3.98 1.92
N ALA A 69 8.10 3.08 1.46
CA ALA A 69 6.77 3.42 0.97
C ALA A 69 5.90 4.04 2.08
N TRP A 70 5.87 3.43 3.27
CA TRP A 70 5.19 3.99 4.44
C TRP A 70 5.74 5.34 4.87
N ARG A 71 7.07 5.50 4.93
CA ARG A 71 7.70 6.78 5.27
C ARG A 71 7.34 7.87 4.27
N LEU A 72 7.32 7.58 2.96
CA LEU A 72 6.85 8.53 1.95
C LEU A 72 5.39 8.93 2.18
N LEU A 73 4.51 7.97 2.48
CA LEU A 73 3.10 8.26 2.77
C LEU A 73 2.97 9.18 3.99
N PHE A 74 3.70 8.90 5.06
CA PHE A 74 3.73 9.74 6.25
C PHE A 74 4.20 11.17 5.93
N ASP A 75 5.29 11.31 5.18
CA ASP A 75 5.81 12.62 4.77
C ASP A 75 4.80 13.41 3.94
N LEU A 76 4.08 12.75 3.02
CA LEU A 76 3.05 13.37 2.20
C LEU A 76 1.88 13.88 3.04
N VAL A 77 1.41 13.09 4.00
CA VAL A 77 0.30 13.46 4.90
C VAL A 77 0.74 14.58 5.85
N GLU A 78 1.92 14.46 6.47
CA GLU A 78 2.44 15.44 7.43
C GLU A 78 2.67 16.81 6.79
N SER A 79 3.06 16.84 5.52
CA SER A 79 3.30 18.08 4.77
C SER A 79 2.08 18.60 4.02
N ASP A 80 0.88 18.03 4.25
CA ASP A 80 -0.37 18.39 3.57
C ASP A 80 -0.26 18.33 2.03
N ARG A 81 0.52 17.38 1.53
CA ARG A 81 0.77 17.14 0.09
C ARG A 81 0.22 15.82 -0.41
N PHE A 82 -0.42 15.04 0.45
CA PHE A 82 -1.09 13.82 0.04
C PHE A 82 -2.32 14.14 -0.80
N ALA A 83 -2.41 13.52 -1.97
CA ALA A 83 -3.59 13.57 -2.81
C ALA A 83 -3.76 12.22 -3.50
N LEU A 84 -4.99 11.70 -3.55
CA LEU A 84 -5.32 10.46 -4.27
C LEU A 84 -5.25 10.71 -5.78
N THR A 85 -4.05 10.66 -6.33
CA THR A 85 -3.77 10.88 -7.74
C THR A 85 -2.90 9.73 -8.26
N LYS A 86 -3.02 9.42 -9.56
CA LYS A 86 -2.22 8.37 -10.19
C LYS A 86 -0.73 8.57 -9.92
N LYS A 87 -0.26 9.82 -10.04
CA LYS A 87 1.14 10.18 -9.79
C LYS A 87 1.60 9.84 -8.36
N VAL A 88 0.79 10.11 -7.34
CA VAL A 88 1.14 9.81 -5.95
C VAL A 88 1.15 8.31 -5.70
N VAL A 89 0.12 7.59 -6.15
CA VAL A 89 0.03 6.14 -6.00
C VAL A 89 1.19 5.44 -6.70
N LEU A 90 1.49 5.82 -7.94
CA LEU A 90 2.64 5.28 -8.67
C LEU A 90 3.97 5.62 -8.01
N ARG A 91 4.11 6.79 -7.39
CA ARG A 91 5.32 7.15 -6.66
C ARG A 91 5.52 6.29 -5.41
N ILE A 92 4.44 5.96 -4.69
CA ILE A 92 4.49 5.03 -3.55
C ILE A 92 4.82 3.62 -4.06
N HIS A 93 4.16 3.18 -5.13
CA HIS A 93 4.42 1.89 -5.76
C HIS A 93 5.87 1.73 -6.22
N ALA A 94 6.47 2.80 -6.78
CA ALA A 94 7.85 2.80 -7.21
C ALA A 94 8.86 2.54 -6.08
N LEU A 95 8.48 2.82 -4.82
CA LEU A 95 9.29 2.47 -3.66
C LEU A 95 8.99 1.07 -3.17
N ALA A 96 7.71 0.69 -3.09
CA ALA A 96 7.28 -0.62 -2.60
C ALA A 96 7.81 -1.77 -3.48
N GLY A 97 7.55 -1.73 -4.80
CA GLY A 97 7.92 -2.81 -5.72
C GLY A 97 9.34 -2.72 -6.30
N CYS A 98 10.20 -1.84 -5.78
CA CYS A 98 11.53 -1.57 -6.33
C CYS A 98 12.42 -2.82 -6.29
N ASN A 99 12.79 -3.37 -7.46
CA ASN A 99 13.53 -4.63 -7.58
C ASN A 99 12.79 -5.87 -7.03
N GLU A 100 11.47 -5.80 -6.89
CA GLU A 100 10.61 -6.95 -6.54
C GLU A 100 9.85 -7.47 -7.77
N SER A 101 9.35 -6.55 -8.61
CA SER A 101 8.65 -6.88 -9.86
C SER A 101 9.46 -6.48 -11.10
N LEU A 102 9.03 -6.95 -12.27
CA LEU A 102 9.61 -6.60 -13.57
C LEU A 102 9.44 -5.10 -13.88
N GLU A 103 8.29 -4.54 -13.47
CA GLU A 103 7.94 -3.14 -13.64
C GLU A 103 7.44 -2.58 -12.30
N TRP A 104 7.92 -1.40 -11.91
CA TRP A 104 7.47 -0.71 -10.70
C TRP A 104 7.25 0.77 -10.98
N GLY A 105 6.35 1.39 -10.22
CA GLY A 105 6.01 2.81 -10.41
C GLY A 105 5.23 3.11 -11.69
N CYS A 106 4.70 2.09 -12.36
CA CYS A 106 3.74 2.20 -13.44
C CYS A 106 2.61 1.18 -13.25
N PHE A 107 1.58 1.27 -14.09
CA PHE A 107 0.62 0.19 -14.23
C PHE A 107 1.26 -0.95 -15.02
N ARG A 108 0.85 -2.18 -14.73
CA ARG A 108 1.35 -3.35 -15.44
C ARG A 108 1.06 -3.26 -16.94
N SER A 109 1.96 -3.84 -17.73
CA SER A 109 1.83 -3.93 -19.19
C SER A 109 1.25 -5.26 -19.69
N GLY A 110 1.13 -6.26 -18.81
CA GLY A 110 0.65 -7.61 -19.13
C GLY A 110 -0.62 -8.01 -18.38
N GLY A 111 -1.24 -9.12 -18.81
CA GLY A 111 -2.33 -9.75 -18.09
C GLY A 111 -1.81 -10.56 -16.88
N VAL A 112 -2.58 -10.57 -15.79
CA VAL A 112 -2.25 -11.28 -14.55
C VAL A 112 -3.47 -12.05 -14.04
N THR A 113 -3.24 -12.98 -13.12
CA THR A 113 -4.28 -13.74 -12.42
C THR A 113 -4.07 -13.63 -10.92
N ILE A 114 -5.14 -13.53 -10.13
CA ILE A 114 -5.05 -13.55 -8.67
C ILE A 114 -5.19 -15.00 -8.18
N ALA A 115 -4.10 -15.54 -7.63
CA ALA A 115 -4.09 -16.90 -7.10
C ALA A 115 -5.18 -17.11 -6.04
N GLY A 116 -5.86 -18.26 -6.09
CA GLY A 116 -6.93 -18.58 -5.15
C GLY A 116 -8.30 -17.99 -5.48
N THR A 117 -8.45 -17.32 -6.63
CA THR A 117 -9.73 -16.79 -7.12
C THR A 117 -9.93 -17.09 -8.60
N ASP A 118 -11.19 -17.18 -9.05
CA ASP A 118 -11.54 -17.19 -10.48
C ASP A 118 -11.66 -15.78 -11.07
N TYR A 119 -11.33 -14.75 -10.28
CA TYR A 119 -11.41 -13.37 -10.70
C TYR A 119 -10.28 -13.05 -11.67
N LEU A 120 -10.64 -12.47 -12.81
CA LEU A 120 -9.71 -11.97 -13.81
C LEU A 120 -9.64 -10.45 -13.72
N PRO A 121 -8.48 -9.89 -13.36
CA PRO A 121 -8.27 -8.45 -13.42
C PRO A 121 -8.45 -7.89 -14.83
N PRO A 122 -8.77 -6.58 -14.97
CA PRO A 122 -8.93 -5.92 -16.27
C PRO A 122 -7.71 -6.06 -17.17
N ASP A 123 -7.84 -5.83 -18.48
CA ASP A 123 -6.67 -5.84 -19.35
C ASP A 123 -5.75 -4.63 -19.06
N ALA A 124 -4.45 -4.78 -19.32
CA ALA A 124 -3.45 -3.73 -19.03
C ALA A 124 -3.77 -2.38 -19.71
N ASN A 125 -4.37 -2.43 -20.90
CA ASN A 125 -4.79 -1.25 -21.65
C ASN A 125 -6.05 -0.55 -21.08
N GLU A 126 -6.78 -1.20 -20.16
CA GLU A 126 -7.98 -0.65 -19.52
C GLU A 126 -7.66 0.02 -18.18
N LEU A 127 -6.48 -0.24 -17.60
CA LEU A 127 -6.12 0.20 -16.25
C LEU A 127 -6.17 1.72 -16.06
N ASP A 128 -5.82 2.49 -17.08
CA ASP A 128 -5.98 3.95 -17.07
C ASP A 128 -7.46 4.36 -16.92
N ALA A 129 -8.36 3.76 -17.70
CA ALA A 129 -9.79 4.05 -17.61
C ALA A 129 -10.40 3.57 -16.28
N CYS A 130 -9.96 2.40 -15.79
CA CYS A 130 -10.35 1.88 -14.48
C CYS A 130 -9.92 2.82 -13.35
N TRP A 131 -8.70 3.36 -13.42
CA TRP A 131 -8.19 4.35 -12.46
C TRP A 131 -9.04 5.62 -12.46
N GLU A 132 -9.29 6.21 -13.64
CA GLU A 132 -10.08 7.45 -13.74
C GLU A 132 -11.50 7.26 -13.20
N THR A 133 -12.12 6.10 -13.49
CA THR A 133 -13.45 5.75 -12.98
C THR A 133 -13.44 5.62 -11.45
N MET A 134 -12.49 4.86 -10.90
CA MET A 134 -12.34 4.70 -9.45
C MET A 134 -12.07 6.04 -8.75
N ALA A 135 -11.20 6.88 -9.31
CA ALA A 135 -10.88 8.19 -8.75
C ALA A 135 -12.09 9.12 -8.73
N ALA A 136 -12.92 9.11 -9.79
CA ALA A 136 -14.17 9.86 -9.86
C ALA A 136 -15.20 9.34 -8.85
N GLU A 137 -15.37 8.03 -8.71
CA GLU A 137 -16.28 7.46 -7.71
C GLU A 137 -15.80 7.78 -6.28
N ALA A 138 -14.50 7.69 -6.02
CA ALA A 138 -13.91 8.04 -4.72
C ALA A 138 -14.08 9.53 -4.38
N SER A 139 -14.13 10.44 -5.36
CA SER A 139 -14.35 11.87 -5.07
C SER A 139 -15.75 12.17 -4.55
N GLU A 140 -16.75 11.39 -4.97
CA GLU A 140 -18.15 11.55 -4.56
C GLU A 140 -18.44 11.00 -3.15
N ILE A 141 -17.55 10.17 -2.59
CA ILE A 141 -17.72 9.63 -1.24
C ILE A 141 -17.36 10.71 -0.21
N GLU A 142 -18.31 11.15 0.62
CA GLU A 142 -18.06 12.19 1.63
C GLU A 142 -17.33 11.65 2.87
N ASN A 143 -17.73 10.48 3.37
CA ASN A 143 -17.13 9.88 4.56
C ASN A 143 -15.72 9.34 4.24
N ILE A 144 -14.72 9.79 4.98
CA ILE A 144 -13.32 9.42 4.72
C ILE A 144 -13.00 7.94 4.97
N PHE A 145 -13.71 7.28 5.91
CA PHE A 145 -13.52 5.87 6.18
C PHE A 145 -14.11 5.01 5.06
N ASP A 146 -15.32 5.36 4.61
CA ASP A 146 -15.94 4.70 3.45
C ASP A 146 -15.11 4.91 2.19
N LYS A 147 -14.55 6.11 2.00
CA LYS A 147 -13.64 6.41 0.89
C LYS A 147 -12.39 5.56 0.95
N ALA A 148 -11.76 5.45 2.12
CA ALA A 148 -10.55 4.63 2.28
C ALA A 148 -10.83 3.15 2.01
N ILE A 149 -11.95 2.62 2.51
CA ILE A 149 -12.38 1.23 2.26
C ILE A 149 -12.68 1.01 0.78
N PHE A 150 -13.40 1.93 0.14
CA PHE A 150 -13.69 1.88 -1.29
C PHE A 150 -12.41 1.85 -2.12
N VAL A 151 -11.47 2.78 -1.85
CA VAL A 151 -10.19 2.85 -2.57
C VAL A 151 -9.39 1.56 -2.37
N PHE A 152 -9.35 1.01 -1.15
CA PHE A 152 -8.67 -0.25 -0.86
C PHE A 152 -9.23 -1.41 -1.70
N PHE A 153 -10.55 -1.60 -1.71
CA PHE A 153 -11.18 -2.68 -2.48
C PHE A 153 -11.12 -2.45 -3.99
N ALA A 154 -11.34 -1.23 -4.46
CA ALA A 154 -11.32 -0.92 -5.89
C ALA A 154 -9.91 -1.10 -6.48
N ASN A 155 -8.85 -0.70 -5.77
CA ASN A 155 -7.48 -0.92 -6.22
C ASN A 155 -7.07 -2.41 -6.13
N GLY A 156 -7.47 -3.09 -5.05
CA GLY A 156 -7.19 -4.53 -4.87
C GLY A 156 -7.88 -5.38 -5.93
N ALA A 157 -9.15 -5.08 -6.25
CA ALA A 157 -9.89 -5.75 -7.30
C ALA A 157 -9.29 -5.49 -8.69
N GLN A 158 -8.74 -4.31 -8.96
CA GLN A 158 -8.22 -4.01 -10.29
C GLN A 158 -6.82 -4.59 -10.58
N SER A 159 -6.12 -5.13 -9.56
CA SER A 159 -4.72 -5.61 -9.67
C SER A 159 -3.85 -4.68 -10.52
N VAL A 160 -3.93 -3.39 -10.21
CA VAL A 160 -3.42 -2.30 -11.05
C VAL A 160 -1.88 -2.26 -11.08
N LEU A 161 -1.26 -2.78 -10.03
CA LEU A 161 0.15 -2.58 -9.69
C LEU A 161 0.92 -3.89 -9.45
N LEU A 162 0.27 -5.06 -9.54
CA LEU A 162 0.96 -6.36 -9.53
C LEU A 162 1.58 -6.65 -10.89
#